data_AF-A0A7T4PBK3-F1
#
_entry.id   AF-A0A7T4PBK3-F1
#
_cell.length_a   1.000
_cell.length_b   1.000
_cell.length_c   1.000
_cell.angle_alpha   90.00
_cell.angle_beta   90.00
_cell.angle_gamma   90.00
#
_symmetry.space_group_name_H-M   'P 1'
#
loop_
_entity.id
_entity.type
_entity.pdbx_description
1 polymer ?
#
loop_
_entity_poly.entity_id
_entity_poly.type
_entity_poly.pdbx_seq_one_letter_code
_entity_poly.pdbx_strand_id
1 'polypeptide(L)'
;MGYTAVHARWGRLDASLDDLGCGRSWADVHRVKGLELACPECRGRVFARISPHRARHFYHQVRPRDCALANESPEHHLLKLELATAARAAGFRAELEVGNEARTWRADVLVFDRRDRPFMALEAQLSPMTPQDARMRTDRYAADGVAVCWVVLEKRPWERGVPSLRVAPPRGRGDAWTVRYGMARYTWAGPRTVKTKAAWTHISCSLDEAIRWILQGRVHAHTGPDGTVWWTARSYVQLAVVRARLEADAEAVMQEAAAEQRRQAAEQRAAAAEQRRLAAEDRRLAAEQEAQEQRAEQERLTAFFEHAGIKAALWPAFMQLVRSASGKAVACGDQSPAHGNGLLLYSRQHEASAFQLAGVVCPDPSALARWPADLTILVPGRAWLLRIEKAAQSPLKVAVLDPITRRCAYERVGPRR
;
A
#
# COMPACT_ATOMS: atom_id res chain seq x y z
N MET A 1 29.23 -32.05 37.68
CA MET A 1 30.20 -31.31 38.54
C MET A 1 29.35 -30.24 39.23
N GLY A 2 29.80 -29.48 40.23
CA GLY A 2 28.93 -28.44 40.78
C GLY A 2 29.68 -27.52 41.72
N TYR A 3 29.28 -26.25 41.79
CA TYR A 3 29.93 -25.30 42.70
C TYR A 3 29.26 -25.24 44.07
N THR A 4 28.08 -25.84 44.23
CA THR A 4 27.33 -25.76 45.48
C THR A 4 27.14 -27.12 46.14
N ALA A 5 27.14 -27.11 47.47
CA ALA A 5 26.87 -28.27 48.30
C ALA A 5 26.12 -27.82 49.56
N VAL A 6 25.60 -28.79 50.33
CA VAL A 6 24.95 -28.54 51.61
C VAL A 6 25.67 -29.34 52.70
N HIS A 7 26.01 -28.66 53.78
CA HIS A 7 26.50 -29.27 55.02
C HIS A 7 25.43 -29.13 56.10
N ALA A 8 25.22 -30.15 56.92
CA ALA A 8 24.11 -30.20 57.88
C ALA A 8 24.11 -29.03 58.88
N ARG A 9 25.29 -28.55 59.30
CA ARG A 9 25.41 -27.46 60.29
C ARG A 9 25.71 -26.09 59.68
N TRP A 10 26.40 -26.06 58.54
CA TRP A 10 26.84 -24.80 57.93
C TRP A 10 25.84 -24.31 56.87
N GLY A 11 24.88 -25.16 56.50
CA GLY A 11 23.94 -24.88 55.45
C GLY A 11 24.60 -24.99 54.08
N ARG A 12 24.27 -24.03 53.21
CA ARG A 12 24.71 -24.01 51.82
C ARG A 12 26.17 -23.56 51.73
N LEU A 13 26.92 -24.21 50.85
CA LEU A 13 28.32 -23.89 50.53
C LEU A 13 28.44 -23.52 49.05
N ASP A 14 29.26 -22.52 48.74
CA ASP A 14 29.61 -22.10 47.37
C ASP A 14 31.13 -22.13 47.16
N ALA A 15 31.61 -23.11 46.41
CA ALA A 15 33.03 -23.31 46.09
C ALA A 15 33.63 -22.21 45.20
N SER A 16 32.80 -21.34 44.60
CA SER A 16 33.26 -20.16 43.86
C SER A 16 33.66 -19.00 44.77
N LEU A 17 33.28 -19.04 46.05
CA LEU A 17 33.66 -18.05 47.07
C LEU A 17 34.82 -18.58 47.93
N ASP A 18 35.66 -17.66 48.42
CA ASP A 18 36.81 -18.02 49.26
C ASP A 18 36.41 -18.51 50.65
N ASP A 19 35.31 -17.95 51.18
CA ASP A 19 34.72 -18.26 52.48
C ASP A 19 33.53 -19.24 52.40
N LEU A 20 33.36 -19.87 51.23
CA LEU A 20 32.26 -20.78 50.90
C LEU A 20 30.86 -20.19 51.09
N GLY A 21 30.73 -18.85 51.23
CA GLY A 21 29.48 -18.19 51.56
C GLY A 21 29.01 -18.38 53.01
N CYS A 22 29.84 -18.95 53.88
CA CYS A 22 29.50 -19.22 55.29
C CYS A 22 30.64 -18.95 56.27
N GLY A 23 31.68 -18.19 55.85
CA GLY A 23 32.86 -17.91 56.67
C GLY A 23 33.84 -19.08 56.82
N ARG A 24 33.68 -20.16 56.05
CA ARG A 24 34.55 -21.35 56.10
C ARG A 24 35.54 -21.36 54.94
N SER A 25 36.75 -21.83 55.16
CA SER A 25 37.74 -21.94 54.11
C SER A 25 37.56 -23.20 53.28
N TRP A 26 38.12 -23.24 52.07
CA TRP A 26 38.16 -24.47 51.26
C TRP A 26 38.88 -25.63 51.98
N ALA A 27 39.84 -25.33 52.85
CA ALA A 27 40.55 -26.35 53.63
C ALA A 27 39.64 -27.08 54.63
N ASP A 28 38.54 -26.46 55.05
CA ASP A 28 37.56 -27.06 55.97
C ASP A 28 36.69 -28.13 55.28
N VAL A 29 36.71 -28.20 53.95
CA VAL A 29 35.91 -29.16 53.16
C VAL A 29 36.74 -30.11 52.31
N HIS A 30 37.92 -29.67 51.88
CA HIS A 30 38.74 -30.42 50.94
C HIS A 30 39.63 -31.44 51.65
N ARG A 31 39.41 -32.72 51.33
CA ARG A 31 40.15 -33.87 51.91
C ARG A 31 39.99 -34.01 53.43
N VAL A 32 38.90 -33.50 53.99
CA VAL A 32 38.57 -33.66 55.41
C VAL A 32 37.88 -35.00 55.65
N LYS A 33 38.48 -35.85 56.49
CA LYS A 33 37.96 -37.19 56.80
C LYS A 33 36.68 -37.08 57.64
N GLY A 34 35.67 -37.87 57.29
CA GLY A 34 34.39 -37.92 58.01
C GLY A 34 33.44 -36.77 57.73
N LEU A 35 33.83 -35.78 56.90
CA LEU A 35 32.93 -34.72 56.49
C LEU A 35 31.87 -35.25 55.51
N GLU A 36 30.62 -34.86 55.76
CA GLU A 36 29.48 -35.21 54.90
C GLU A 36 28.91 -33.96 54.24
N LEU A 37 28.94 -33.98 52.91
CA LEU A 37 28.37 -32.94 52.06
C LEU A 37 27.31 -33.59 51.17
N ALA A 38 26.20 -32.89 50.98
CA ALA A 38 25.08 -33.34 50.17
C ALA A 38 24.90 -32.44 48.94
N CYS A 39 24.51 -33.04 47.82
CA CYS A 39 24.04 -32.32 46.65
C CYS A 39 22.76 -31.53 47.00
N PRO A 40 22.64 -30.24 46.63
CA PRO A 40 21.44 -29.47 46.94
C PRO A 40 20.19 -29.97 46.19
N GLU A 41 20.37 -30.71 45.09
CA GLU A 41 19.27 -31.25 44.29
C GLU A 41 18.85 -32.65 44.74
N CYS A 42 19.71 -33.67 44.54
CA CYS A 42 19.34 -35.06 44.82
C CYS A 42 19.62 -35.49 46.27
N ARG A 43 20.22 -34.63 47.11
CA ARG A 43 20.69 -34.92 48.47
C ARG A 43 21.75 -36.03 48.58
N GLY A 44 22.16 -36.63 47.46
CA GLY A 44 23.23 -37.62 47.41
C GLY A 44 24.56 -37.04 47.87
N ARG A 45 25.44 -37.92 48.39
CA ARG A 45 26.76 -37.53 48.90
C ARG A 45 27.64 -36.96 47.79
N VAL A 46 28.29 -35.83 48.09
CA VAL A 46 29.27 -35.18 47.21
C VAL A 46 30.59 -34.97 47.94
N PHE A 47 31.66 -34.79 47.16
CA PHE A 47 33.02 -34.63 47.64
C PHE A 47 33.65 -33.37 47.05
N ALA A 48 34.47 -32.68 47.85
CA ALA A 48 35.22 -31.50 47.41
C ALA A 48 36.46 -31.90 46.59
N ARG A 49 36.68 -31.24 45.46
CA ARG A 49 37.83 -31.47 44.57
C ARG A 49 38.32 -30.18 43.93
N ILE A 50 39.62 -30.14 43.63
CA ILE A 50 40.24 -29.08 42.82
C ILE A 50 40.53 -29.64 41.43
N SER A 51 40.11 -28.93 40.38
CA SER A 51 40.40 -29.30 38.99
C SER A 51 41.88 -29.04 38.64
N PRO A 52 42.40 -29.59 37.53
CA PRO A 52 43.74 -29.27 37.04
C PRO A 52 43.97 -27.77 36.83
N HIS A 53 42.91 -27.04 36.47
CA HIS A 53 42.93 -25.57 36.31
C HIS A 53 42.67 -24.81 37.61
N ARG A 54 42.85 -25.48 38.77
CA ARG A 54 42.66 -24.93 40.12
C ARG A 54 41.23 -24.48 40.46
N ALA A 55 40.22 -24.90 39.69
CA ALA A 55 38.83 -24.62 40.01
C ALA A 55 38.31 -25.56 41.10
N ARG A 56 37.83 -24.98 42.20
CA ARG A 56 37.17 -25.69 43.32
C ARG A 56 35.76 -26.11 42.90
N HIS A 57 35.39 -27.35 43.17
CA HIS A 57 34.04 -27.86 42.89
C HIS A 57 33.70 -29.08 43.74
N PHE A 58 32.41 -29.40 43.82
CA PHE A 58 31.86 -30.61 44.39
C PHE A 58 31.50 -31.61 43.27
N TYR A 59 31.66 -32.90 43.56
CA TYR A 59 31.33 -33.96 42.60
C TYR A 59 30.71 -35.17 43.30
N HIS A 60 29.85 -35.87 42.55
CA HIS A 60 29.34 -37.17 42.95
C HIS A 60 30.38 -38.25 42.63
N GLN A 61 30.66 -39.15 43.58
CA GLN A 61 31.52 -40.30 43.29
C GLN A 61 30.89 -41.23 42.25
N VAL A 62 29.57 -41.46 42.36
CA VAL A 62 28.74 -42.13 41.36
C VAL A 62 27.68 -41.15 40.90
N ARG A 63 27.63 -40.82 39.61
CA ARG A 63 26.68 -39.83 39.07
C ARG A 63 25.25 -40.40 39.05
N PRO A 64 24.30 -39.82 39.81
CA PRO A 64 22.89 -40.23 39.74
C PRO A 64 22.28 -39.80 38.40
N ARG A 65 21.41 -40.64 37.81
CA ARG A 65 20.77 -40.33 36.52
C ARG A 65 19.79 -39.15 36.61
N ASP A 66 19.06 -39.05 37.72
CA ASP A 66 17.99 -38.06 37.89
C ASP A 66 18.46 -36.76 38.58
N CYS A 67 19.77 -36.56 38.70
CA CYS A 67 20.36 -35.35 39.27
C CYS A 67 20.84 -34.43 38.15
N ALA A 68 20.12 -33.35 37.87
CA ALA A 68 20.50 -32.37 36.86
C ALA A 68 21.92 -31.83 37.11
N LEU A 69 22.24 -31.40 38.34
CA LEU A 69 23.56 -30.90 38.72
C LEU A 69 24.69 -31.94 38.51
N ALA A 70 24.38 -33.24 38.62
CA ALA A 70 25.37 -34.27 38.33
C ALA A 70 25.68 -34.42 36.83
N ASN A 71 24.70 -34.11 35.99
CA ASN A 71 24.68 -34.39 34.55
C ASN A 71 24.80 -33.14 33.66
N GLU A 72 25.02 -31.97 34.25
CA GLU A 72 25.41 -30.75 33.53
C GLU A 72 26.80 -30.87 32.87
N SER A 73 26.95 -30.18 31.74
CA SER A 73 28.21 -30.16 30.99
C SER A 73 29.23 -29.20 31.63
N PRO A 74 30.54 -29.42 31.43
CA PRO A 74 31.57 -28.49 31.89
C PRO A 74 31.36 -27.05 31.39
N GLU A 75 30.91 -26.89 30.14
CA GLU A 75 30.63 -25.59 29.52
C GLU A 75 29.51 -24.85 30.24
N HIS A 76 28.49 -25.58 30.71
CA HIS A 76 27.40 -25.00 31.49
C HIS A 76 27.93 -24.45 32.81
N HIS A 77 28.69 -25.25 33.55
CA HIS A 77 29.32 -24.84 34.80
C HIS A 77 30.22 -23.60 34.62
N LEU A 78 31.07 -23.58 33.59
CA LEU A 78 31.94 -22.44 33.31
C LEU A 78 31.14 -21.17 33.03
N LEU A 79 30.05 -21.26 32.26
CA LEU A 79 29.19 -20.11 32.00
C LEU A 79 28.50 -19.61 33.27
N LYS A 80 28.00 -20.49 34.15
CA LYS A 80 27.41 -20.07 35.44
C LYS A 80 28.44 -19.34 36.31
N LEU A 81 29.66 -19.88 36.40
CA LEU A 81 30.75 -19.27 37.16
C LEU A 81 31.11 -17.88 36.61
N GLU A 82 31.18 -17.75 35.29
CA GLU A 82 31.43 -16.47 34.63
C GLU A 82 30.33 -15.45 34.95
N LEU A 83 29.05 -15.84 34.85
CA LEU A 83 27.92 -14.97 35.14
C LEU A 83 27.91 -14.49 36.61
N ALA A 84 28.17 -15.40 37.55
CA ALA A 84 28.29 -15.04 38.96
C ALA A 84 29.48 -14.11 39.21
N THR A 85 30.62 -14.36 38.56
CA THR A 85 31.82 -13.53 38.67
C THR A 85 31.59 -12.14 38.10
N ALA A 86 30.98 -12.03 36.93
CA ALA A 86 30.61 -10.77 36.28
C ALA A 86 29.65 -9.94 37.15
N ALA A 87 28.64 -10.58 37.75
CA ALA A 87 27.70 -9.92 38.65
C ALA A 87 28.40 -9.40 39.93
N ARG A 88 29.27 -10.21 40.54
CA ARG A 88 30.08 -9.82 41.70
C ARG A 88 31.04 -8.68 41.38
N ALA A 89 31.71 -8.74 40.24
CA ALA A 89 32.59 -7.67 39.74
C ALA A 89 31.83 -6.37 39.44
N ALA A 90 30.52 -6.45 39.12
CA ALA A 90 29.65 -5.29 39.01
C ALA A 90 29.20 -4.72 40.38
N GLY A 91 29.62 -5.33 41.49
CA GLY A 91 29.35 -4.89 42.86
C GLY A 91 28.01 -5.38 43.42
N PHE A 92 27.47 -6.48 42.88
CA PHE A 92 26.24 -7.11 43.36
C PHE A 92 26.54 -8.43 44.09
N ARG A 93 25.73 -8.79 45.09
CA ARG A 93 25.74 -10.15 45.64
C ARG A 93 25.12 -11.08 44.58
N ALA A 94 25.79 -12.18 44.30
CA ALA A 94 25.30 -13.19 43.37
C ALA A 94 25.60 -14.59 43.93
N GLU A 95 24.63 -15.49 43.82
CA GLU A 95 24.71 -16.86 44.32
C GLU A 95 24.31 -17.87 43.26
N LEU A 96 25.04 -18.99 43.21
CA LEU A 96 24.81 -20.06 42.25
C LEU A 96 23.67 -20.98 42.71
N GLU A 97 22.88 -21.53 41.79
CA GLU A 97 21.86 -22.58 42.00
C GLU A 97 20.82 -22.29 43.09
N VAL A 98 20.32 -21.06 43.16
CA VAL A 98 19.34 -20.65 44.18
C VAL A 98 17.93 -20.70 43.60
N GLY A 99 17.02 -21.39 44.29
CA GLY A 99 15.61 -21.46 43.93
C GLY A 99 14.74 -20.73 44.93
N ASN A 100 13.47 -20.52 44.55
CA ASN A 100 12.48 -20.00 45.47
C ASN A 100 12.06 -21.07 46.50
N GLU A 101 11.37 -20.62 47.55
CA GLU A 101 10.91 -21.49 48.63
C GLU A 101 9.94 -22.59 48.14
N ALA A 102 9.06 -22.23 47.21
CA ALA A 102 8.11 -23.14 46.58
C ALA A 102 8.76 -24.13 45.60
N ARG A 103 10.06 -23.98 45.31
CA ARG A 103 10.85 -24.80 44.36
C ARG A 103 10.24 -24.89 42.97
N THR A 104 9.52 -23.85 42.53
CA THR A 104 8.92 -23.77 41.19
C THR A 104 9.94 -23.32 40.13
N TRP A 105 11.05 -22.73 40.57
CA TRP A 105 12.23 -22.44 39.76
C TRP A 105 13.51 -22.48 40.59
N ARG A 106 14.64 -22.65 39.89
CA ARG A 106 16.01 -22.53 40.40
C ARG A 106 16.82 -21.76 39.37
N ALA A 107 17.38 -20.63 39.79
CA ALA A 107 18.26 -19.84 38.96
C ALA A 107 19.67 -20.44 38.98
N ASP A 108 20.27 -20.54 37.80
CA ASP A 108 21.69 -20.86 37.66
C ASP A 108 22.54 -19.86 38.45
N VAL A 109 22.24 -18.56 38.32
CA VAL A 109 22.77 -17.49 39.18
C VAL A 109 21.64 -16.55 39.61
N LEU A 110 21.44 -16.38 40.91
CA LEU A 110 20.53 -15.37 41.45
C LEU A 110 21.34 -14.16 41.94
N VAL A 111 21.00 -13.00 41.41
CA VAL A 111 21.57 -11.70 41.81
C VAL A 111 20.59 -11.02 42.75
N PHE A 112 21.13 -10.43 43.81
CA PHE A 112 20.38 -9.69 44.82
C PHE A 112 20.57 -8.18 44.65
N ASP A 113 19.52 -7.41 44.92
CA ASP A 113 19.62 -5.94 44.93
C ASP A 113 20.41 -5.44 46.17
N ARG A 114 20.57 -4.12 46.27
CA ARG A 114 21.27 -3.48 47.40
C ARG A 114 20.56 -3.65 48.75
N ARG A 115 19.31 -4.13 48.76
CA ARG A 115 18.50 -4.44 49.94
C ARG A 115 18.42 -5.95 50.19
N ASP A 116 19.28 -6.71 49.53
CA ASP A 116 19.38 -8.16 49.68
C ASP A 116 18.15 -8.96 49.23
N ARG A 117 17.36 -8.39 48.32
CA ARG A 117 16.18 -9.05 47.75
C ARG A 117 16.51 -9.69 46.40
N PRO A 118 15.91 -10.84 46.05
CA PRO A 118 16.02 -11.41 44.70
C PRO A 118 15.70 -10.35 43.64
N PHE A 119 16.64 -10.10 42.74
CA PHE A 119 16.56 -9.01 41.77
C PHE A 119 16.56 -9.53 40.34
N MET A 120 17.51 -10.41 40.02
CA MET A 120 17.65 -10.92 38.66
C MET A 120 18.24 -12.33 38.65
N ALA A 121 17.62 -13.23 37.88
CA ALA A 121 18.18 -14.51 37.51
C ALA A 121 19.02 -14.38 36.24
N LEU A 122 20.25 -14.88 36.25
CA LEU A 122 21.08 -15.07 35.07
C LEU A 122 21.09 -16.57 34.75
N GLU A 123 20.48 -16.96 33.64
CA GLU A 123 20.25 -18.36 33.27
C GLU A 123 21.19 -18.77 32.14
N ALA A 124 22.00 -19.81 32.35
CA ALA A 124 22.86 -20.37 31.31
C ALA A 124 22.10 -21.51 30.60
N GLN A 125 21.55 -21.27 29.41
CA GLN A 125 20.70 -22.25 28.73
C GLN A 125 21.44 -22.95 27.58
N LEU A 126 22.12 -24.06 27.89
CA LEU A 126 22.85 -24.88 26.92
C LEU A 126 22.03 -26.02 26.33
N SER A 127 21.03 -26.52 27.07
CA SER A 127 20.13 -27.56 26.56
C SER A 127 19.05 -26.97 25.65
N PRO A 128 18.52 -27.76 24.69
CA PRO A 128 17.36 -27.35 23.91
C PRO A 128 16.18 -26.95 24.82
N MET A 129 15.46 -25.91 24.41
CA MET A 129 14.27 -25.38 25.10
C MET A 129 13.34 -24.82 24.03
N THR A 130 12.03 -25.00 24.16
CA THR A 130 11.06 -24.45 23.21
C THR A 130 10.80 -22.96 23.50
N PRO A 131 10.28 -22.18 22.53
CA PRO A 131 9.82 -20.81 22.80
C PRO A 131 8.74 -20.70 23.88
N GLN A 132 7.82 -21.66 23.93
CA GLN A 132 6.80 -21.70 24.98
C GLN A 132 7.42 -21.93 26.36
N ASP A 133 8.38 -22.86 26.47
CA ASP A 133 9.09 -23.11 27.73
C ASP A 133 9.90 -21.89 28.18
N ALA A 134 10.60 -21.24 27.25
CA ALA A 134 11.36 -20.04 27.55
C ALA A 134 10.46 -18.94 28.12
N ARG A 135 9.28 -18.75 27.53
CA ARG A 135 8.30 -17.78 28.01
C ARG A 135 7.73 -18.16 29.37
N MET A 136 7.26 -19.40 29.52
CA MET A 136 6.73 -19.91 30.78
C MET A 136 7.74 -19.79 31.93
N ARG A 137 9.01 -20.14 31.70
CA ARG A 137 10.07 -20.01 32.71
C ARG A 137 10.36 -18.54 33.04
N THR A 138 10.36 -17.66 32.04
CA THR A 138 10.49 -16.22 32.24
C THR A 138 9.34 -15.66 33.09
N ASP A 139 8.11 -16.07 32.81
CA ASP A 139 6.93 -15.62 33.53
C ASP A 139 6.92 -16.11 34.99
N ARG A 140 7.46 -17.32 35.28
CA ARG A 140 7.64 -17.80 36.66
C ARG A 140 8.57 -16.93 37.49
N TYR A 141 9.69 -16.47 36.93
CA TYR A 141 10.54 -15.50 37.61
C TYR A 141 9.82 -14.18 37.84
N ALA A 142 9.11 -13.68 36.83
CA ALA A 142 8.39 -12.43 36.91
C ALA A 142 7.27 -12.45 37.98
N ALA A 143 6.61 -13.59 38.17
CA ALA A 143 5.60 -13.78 39.22
C ALA A 143 6.18 -13.59 40.63
N ASP A 144 7.46 -13.90 40.83
CA ASP A 144 8.17 -13.70 42.10
C ASP A 144 8.94 -12.36 42.13
N GLY A 145 8.69 -11.45 41.18
CA GLY A 145 9.33 -10.14 41.10
C GLY A 145 10.81 -10.18 40.66
N VAL A 146 11.26 -11.31 40.11
CA VAL A 146 12.65 -11.51 39.68
C VAL A 146 12.74 -11.31 38.16
N ALA A 147 13.61 -10.41 37.70
CA ALA A 147 13.91 -10.28 36.28
C ALA A 147 14.78 -11.45 35.79
N VAL A 148 14.83 -11.73 34.49
CA VAL A 148 15.69 -12.80 33.95
C VAL A 148 16.50 -12.32 32.75
N CYS A 149 17.75 -12.79 32.67
CA CYS A 149 18.58 -12.71 31.49
C CYS A 149 19.04 -14.11 31.09
N TRP A 150 18.58 -14.60 29.95
CA TRP A 150 18.98 -15.88 29.38
C TRP A 150 20.28 -15.75 28.60
N VAL A 151 21.24 -16.64 28.82
CA VAL A 151 22.54 -16.61 28.15
C VAL A 151 22.78 -17.93 27.43
N VAL A 152 23.08 -17.84 26.13
CA VAL A 152 23.20 -18.99 25.22
C VAL A 152 24.50 -18.92 24.43
N LEU A 153 25.03 -20.06 24.01
CA LEU A 153 26.23 -20.11 23.15
C LEU A 153 25.89 -20.06 21.66
N GLU A 154 24.75 -20.65 21.31
CA GLU A 154 24.32 -20.86 19.94
C GLU A 154 22.99 -20.15 19.69
N LYS A 155 22.64 -19.97 18.41
CA LYS A 155 21.36 -19.40 18.03
C LYS A 155 20.21 -20.28 18.52
N ARG A 156 19.26 -19.68 19.23
CA ARG A 156 18.04 -20.38 19.71
C ARG A 156 16.78 -19.81 19.07
N PRO A 157 15.73 -20.62 18.83
CA PRO A 157 14.48 -20.14 18.24
C PRO A 157 13.75 -19.13 19.14
N TRP A 158 14.04 -19.12 20.44
CA TRP A 158 13.38 -18.29 21.44
C TRP A 158 14.20 -17.06 21.88
N GLU A 159 15.44 -16.91 21.41
CA GLU A 159 16.35 -15.84 21.85
C GLU A 159 15.79 -14.42 21.58
N ARG A 160 14.83 -14.31 20.66
CA ARG A 160 14.13 -13.06 20.33
C ARG A 160 12.88 -12.79 21.17
N GLY A 161 12.31 -13.79 21.82
CA GLY A 161 11.03 -13.66 22.54
C GLY A 161 11.17 -13.34 24.03
N VAL A 162 12.38 -13.46 24.58
CA VAL A 162 12.69 -13.24 26.00
C VAL A 162 14.03 -12.50 26.13
N PRO A 163 14.30 -11.81 27.26
CA PRO A 163 15.56 -11.09 27.45
C PRO A 163 16.74 -12.06 27.42
N SER A 164 17.54 -12.00 26.35
CA SER A 164 18.62 -12.96 26.14
C SER A 164 19.90 -12.35 25.59
N LEU A 165 21.01 -13.06 25.77
CA LEU A 165 22.33 -12.78 25.21
C LEU A 165 22.88 -14.04 24.55
N ARG A 166 23.38 -13.91 23.33
CA ARG A 166 24.22 -14.96 22.72
C ARG A 166 25.67 -14.59 22.93
N VAL A 167 26.43 -15.49 23.55
CA VAL A 167 27.84 -15.28 23.90
C VAL A 167 28.73 -16.27 23.18
N ALA A 168 29.98 -15.88 22.95
CA ALA A 168 31.04 -16.76 22.51
C ALA A 168 32.05 -16.94 23.66
N PRO A 169 32.52 -18.17 23.92
CA PRO A 169 33.56 -18.41 24.91
C PRO A 169 34.88 -17.74 24.48
N PRO A 170 35.78 -17.46 25.44
CA PRO A 170 37.12 -16.95 25.15
C PRO A 170 37.89 -17.92 24.24
N ARG A 171 38.72 -17.37 23.34
CA ARG A 171 39.52 -18.18 22.38
C ARG A 171 40.88 -18.55 22.95
N GLY A 172 41.44 -17.71 23.80
CA GLY A 172 42.69 -17.92 24.51
C GLY A 172 42.58 -17.67 26.01
N ARG A 173 43.66 -17.98 26.73
CA ARG A 173 43.76 -17.73 28.16
C ARG A 173 43.87 -16.22 28.41
N GLY A 174 42.95 -15.66 29.19
CA GLY A 174 42.88 -14.23 29.50
C GLY A 174 41.94 -13.43 28.60
N ASP A 175 41.38 -14.04 27.56
CA ASP A 175 40.29 -13.44 26.80
C ASP A 175 39.00 -13.44 27.63
N ALA A 176 38.14 -12.45 27.39
CA ALA A 176 36.81 -12.38 27.98
C ALA A 176 35.77 -13.08 27.09
N TRP A 177 34.70 -13.56 27.72
CA TRP A 177 33.48 -13.94 27.01
C TRP A 177 32.93 -12.75 26.24
N THR A 178 32.50 -12.98 24.99
CA THR A 178 32.01 -11.91 24.12
C THR A 178 30.53 -12.07 23.83
N VAL A 179 29.73 -11.03 24.07
CA VAL A 179 28.33 -10.95 23.61
C VAL A 179 28.32 -10.67 22.10
N ARG A 180 27.60 -11.50 21.35
CA ARG A 180 27.44 -11.42 19.88
C ARG A 180 26.01 -11.08 19.45
N TYR A 181 25.04 -11.23 20.35
CA TYR A 181 23.62 -10.95 20.10
C TYR A 181 22.92 -10.56 21.40
N GLY A 182 21.77 -9.89 21.29
CA GLY A 182 20.93 -9.54 22.42
C GLY A 182 21.12 -8.10 22.90
N MET A 183 22.36 -7.58 22.86
CA MET A 183 22.62 -6.15 23.06
C MET A 183 22.41 -5.39 21.75
N ALA A 184 21.67 -4.28 21.78
CA ALA A 184 21.34 -3.51 20.59
C ALA A 184 21.40 -1.99 20.82
N ARG A 185 21.70 -1.26 19.73
CA ARG A 185 21.54 0.19 19.64
C ARG A 185 20.71 0.55 18.42
N TYR A 186 20.01 1.67 18.49
CA TYR A 186 19.31 2.24 17.34
C TYR A 186 20.24 3.23 16.63
N THR A 187 20.62 2.94 15.39
CA THR A 187 21.61 3.72 14.64
C THR A 187 21.28 3.78 13.15
N TRP A 188 21.85 4.75 12.46
CA TRP A 188 21.88 4.79 11.00
C TRP A 188 22.90 3.75 10.50
N ALA A 189 22.49 2.89 9.56
CA ALA A 189 23.46 2.11 8.78
C ALA A 189 24.30 3.10 7.93
N GLY A 190 25.57 2.80 7.66
CA GLY A 190 26.37 3.64 6.74
C GLY A 190 26.04 3.37 5.27
N PRO A 191 26.44 4.24 4.32
CA PRO A 191 26.78 5.65 4.45
C PRO A 191 25.50 6.50 4.62
N ARG A 192 25.63 7.75 5.09
CA ARG A 192 24.54 8.74 5.18
C ARG A 192 24.05 9.17 3.80
N THR A 193 23.33 8.29 3.11
CA THR A 193 22.52 8.66 1.95
C THR A 193 21.15 9.10 2.44
N VAL A 194 20.45 9.93 1.65
CA VAL A 194 19.07 10.38 1.94
C VAL A 194 18.10 9.19 2.10
N LYS A 195 18.46 8.00 1.60
CA LYS A 195 17.66 6.77 1.67
C LYS A 195 17.99 5.86 2.85
N THR A 196 19.06 6.14 3.60
CA THR A 196 19.50 5.20 4.63
C THR A 196 18.58 5.28 5.83
N LYS A 197 17.87 4.19 6.14
CA LYS A 197 16.96 4.12 7.29
C LYS A 197 17.73 3.82 8.58
N ALA A 198 17.29 4.41 9.68
CA ALA A 198 17.76 4.01 11.00
C ALA A 198 17.20 2.63 11.36
N ALA A 199 18.01 1.80 11.99
CA ALA A 199 17.68 0.43 12.34
C ALA A 199 18.29 0.03 13.68
N TRP A 200 17.69 -1.00 14.29
CA TRP A 200 18.28 -1.69 15.42
C TRP A 200 19.46 -2.53 14.93
N THR A 201 20.62 -2.33 15.54
CA THR A 201 21.85 -3.06 15.23
C THR A 201 22.41 -3.69 16.50
N HIS A 202 22.79 -4.96 16.43
CA HIS A 202 23.46 -5.63 17.53
C HIS A 202 24.84 -5.04 17.77
N ILE A 203 25.21 -4.91 19.05
CA ILE A 203 26.55 -4.49 19.47
C ILE A 203 27.31 -5.66 20.08
N SER A 204 28.61 -5.69 19.83
CA SER A 204 29.54 -6.63 20.45
C SER A 204 30.19 -5.95 21.65
N CYS A 205 30.22 -6.63 22.80
CA CYS A 205 30.88 -6.19 24.04
C CYS A 205 31.31 -7.41 24.86
N SER A 206 32.06 -7.21 25.95
CA SER A 206 32.35 -8.33 26.86
C SER A 206 31.11 -8.72 27.66
N LEU A 207 31.06 -9.98 28.14
CA LEU A 207 29.98 -10.42 29.02
C LEU A 207 29.97 -9.63 30.33
N ASP A 208 31.14 -9.30 30.88
CA ASP A 208 31.26 -8.45 32.07
C ASP A 208 30.62 -7.08 31.88
N GLU A 209 30.86 -6.45 30.72
CA GLU A 209 30.23 -5.18 30.38
C GLU A 209 28.73 -5.27 30.25
N ALA A 210 28.24 -6.28 29.53
CA ALA A 210 26.83 -6.53 29.36
C ALA A 210 26.12 -6.73 30.72
N ILE A 211 26.63 -7.64 31.56
CA ILE A 211 26.05 -7.92 32.88
C ILE A 211 26.10 -6.66 33.76
N ARG A 212 27.22 -5.94 33.77
CA ARG A 212 27.33 -4.68 34.53
C ARG A 212 26.30 -3.65 34.08
N TRP A 213 26.13 -3.44 32.78
CA TRP A 213 25.15 -2.47 32.27
C TRP A 213 23.72 -2.89 32.59
N ILE A 214 23.40 -4.18 32.51
CA ILE A 214 22.09 -4.72 32.87
C ILE A 214 21.80 -4.48 34.36
N LEU A 215 22.69 -4.94 35.23
CA LEU A 215 22.48 -4.88 36.68
C LEU A 215 22.44 -3.44 37.21
N GLN A 216 23.19 -2.52 36.59
CA GLN A 216 23.16 -1.10 36.91
C GLN A 216 21.98 -0.34 36.29
N GLY A 217 21.13 -1.01 35.52
CA GLY A 217 19.98 -0.38 34.85
C GLY A 217 20.37 0.60 33.75
N ARG A 218 21.61 0.55 33.23
CA ARG A 218 22.07 1.37 32.09
C ARG A 218 21.44 0.89 30.78
N VAL A 219 21.16 -0.40 30.71
CA VAL A 219 20.36 -1.02 29.65
C VAL A 219 19.21 -1.79 30.26
N HIS A 220 18.10 -1.90 29.53
CA HIS A 220 16.92 -2.64 29.94
C HIS A 220 16.44 -3.52 28.78
N ALA A 221 15.65 -4.54 29.10
CA ALA A 221 14.93 -5.30 28.09
C ALA A 221 13.92 -4.37 27.41
N HIS A 222 13.89 -4.39 26.08
CA HIS A 222 12.97 -3.64 25.24
C HIS A 222 12.40 -4.57 24.18
N THR A 223 11.08 -4.60 24.06
CA THR A 223 10.37 -5.35 23.02
C THR A 223 10.04 -4.41 21.88
N GLY A 224 10.60 -4.68 20.70
CA GLY A 224 10.31 -3.96 19.47
C GLY A 224 8.91 -4.28 18.92
N PRO A 225 8.44 -3.54 17.91
CA PRO A 225 7.12 -3.75 17.28
C PRO A 225 6.94 -5.13 16.63
N ASP A 226 8.04 -5.77 16.22
CA ASP A 226 8.07 -7.13 15.66
C ASP A 226 8.08 -8.23 16.74
N GLY A 227 7.98 -7.84 18.02
CA GLY A 227 8.07 -8.73 19.17
C GLY A 227 9.50 -9.11 19.56
N THR A 228 10.52 -8.63 18.84
CA THR A 228 11.91 -8.95 19.16
C THR A 228 12.35 -8.22 20.43
N VAL A 229 12.93 -8.96 21.37
CA VAL A 229 13.46 -8.47 22.65
C VAL A 229 14.96 -8.25 22.57
N TRP A 230 15.43 -7.06 22.97
CA TRP A 230 16.85 -6.74 23.11
C TRP A 230 17.12 -6.04 24.44
N TRP A 231 18.37 -6.11 24.88
CA TRP A 231 18.93 -5.22 25.88
C TRP A 231 19.42 -3.94 25.21
N THR A 232 18.92 -2.79 25.64
CA THR A 232 19.31 -1.50 25.06
C THR A 232 19.20 -0.35 26.06
N ALA A 233 19.89 0.75 25.77
CA ALA A 233 19.79 1.97 26.56
C ALA A 233 18.52 2.75 26.20
N ARG A 234 17.93 3.41 27.20
CA ARG A 234 16.69 4.20 27.06
C ARG A 234 16.79 5.29 25.98
N SER A 235 17.97 5.88 25.79
CA SER A 235 18.22 6.90 24.77
C SER A 235 18.00 6.37 23.34
N TYR A 236 18.36 5.11 23.07
CA TYR A 236 18.13 4.49 21.76
C TYR A 236 16.64 4.20 21.51
N VAL A 237 15.91 3.79 22.54
CA VAL A 237 14.45 3.62 22.46
C VAL A 237 13.77 4.96 22.15
N GLN A 238 14.17 6.03 22.83
CA GLN A 238 13.64 7.38 22.58
C GLN A 238 13.91 7.82 21.14
N LEU A 239 15.12 7.59 20.62
CA LEU A 239 15.45 7.88 19.23
C LEU A 239 14.56 7.09 18.25
N ALA A 240 14.31 5.81 18.51
CA ALA A 240 13.43 4.99 17.69
C ALA A 240 11.98 5.51 17.69
N VAL A 241 11.47 5.95 18.86
CA VAL A 241 10.12 6.53 18.99
C VAL A 241 10.00 7.85 18.24
N VAL A 242 10.97 8.76 18.41
CA VAL A 242 10.98 10.05 17.68
C VAL A 242 11.02 9.80 16.18
N ARG A 243 11.82 8.83 15.72
CA ARG A 243 11.89 8.49 14.30
C ARG A 243 10.58 7.92 13.78
N ALA A 244 9.96 6.99 14.50
CA ALA A 244 8.68 6.43 14.11
C ALA A 244 7.60 7.51 13.99
N ARG A 245 7.58 8.50 14.90
CA ARG A 245 6.66 9.64 14.79
C ARG A 245 6.91 10.47 13.54
N LEU A 246 8.16 10.83 13.26
CA LEU A 246 8.50 11.59 12.04
C LEU A 246 8.12 10.85 10.75
N GLU A 247 8.26 9.53 10.72
CA GLU A 247 7.84 8.73 9.58
C GLU A 247 6.32 8.68 9.42
N ALA A 248 5.58 8.54 10.52
CA ALA A 248 4.12 8.60 10.51
C ALA A 248 3.59 9.98 10.09
N ASP A 249 4.20 11.06 10.59
CA ASP A 249 3.83 12.44 10.21
C ASP A 249 4.09 12.68 8.72
N ALA A 250 5.24 12.24 8.20
CA ALA A 250 5.56 12.33 6.77
C ALA A 250 4.60 11.52 5.90
N GLU A 251 4.21 10.32 6.33
CA GLU A 251 3.22 9.51 5.65
C GLU A 251 1.83 10.17 5.65
N ALA A 252 1.40 10.75 6.76
CA ALA A 252 0.14 11.49 6.86
C ALA A 252 0.09 12.66 5.86
N VAL A 253 1.16 13.45 5.77
CA VAL A 253 1.27 14.55 4.78
C VAL A 253 1.15 14.03 3.34
N MET A 254 1.81 12.92 3.01
CA MET A 254 1.70 12.33 1.68
C MET A 254 0.29 11.81 1.39
N GLN A 255 -0.37 11.21 2.38
CA GLN A 255 -1.73 10.71 2.26
C GLN A 255 -2.74 11.85 2.07
N GLU A 256 -2.59 12.96 2.80
CA GLU A 256 -3.41 14.17 2.64
C GLU A 256 -3.22 14.79 1.25
N ALA A 257 -1.99 14.93 0.77
CA ALA A 257 -1.70 15.43 -0.56
C ALA A 257 -2.31 14.54 -1.66
N ALA A 258 -2.20 13.21 -1.52
CA ALA A 258 -2.84 12.27 -2.44
C ALA A 258 -4.38 12.35 -2.38
N ALA A 259 -4.96 12.58 -1.20
CA ALA A 259 -6.41 12.76 -1.06
C ALA A 259 -6.88 14.05 -1.74
N GLU A 260 -6.14 15.15 -1.60
CA GLU A 260 -6.43 16.42 -2.27
C GLU A 260 -6.34 16.29 -3.79
N GLN A 261 -5.30 15.64 -4.33
CA GLN A 261 -5.20 15.37 -5.76
C GLN A 261 -6.39 14.54 -6.28
N ARG A 262 -6.86 13.55 -5.50
CA ARG A 262 -8.05 12.77 -5.87
C ARG A 262 -9.32 13.62 -5.88
N ARG A 263 -9.48 14.55 -4.93
CA ARG A 263 -10.61 15.49 -4.90
C ARG A 263 -10.61 16.40 -6.13
N GLN A 264 -9.49 17.05 -6.41
CA GLN A 264 -9.35 17.94 -7.57
C GLN A 264 -9.60 17.19 -8.89
N ALA A 265 -9.10 15.96 -9.04
CA ALA A 265 -9.36 15.15 -10.22
C ALA A 265 -10.85 14.76 -10.36
N ALA A 266 -11.55 14.52 -9.24
CA ALA A 266 -12.98 14.23 -9.26
C ALA A 266 -13.80 15.46 -9.65
N GLU A 267 -13.46 16.64 -9.11
CA GLU A 267 -14.10 17.91 -9.47
C GLU A 267 -13.91 18.25 -10.95
N GLN A 268 -12.69 18.10 -11.48
CA GLN A 268 -12.43 18.30 -12.92
C GLN A 268 -13.22 17.34 -13.80
N ARG A 269 -13.36 16.07 -13.40
CA ARG A 269 -14.18 15.09 -14.12
C ARG A 269 -15.66 15.44 -14.08
N ALA A 270 -16.17 15.90 -12.93
CA ALA A 270 -17.56 16.33 -12.80
C ALA A 270 -17.84 17.57 -13.68
N ALA A 271 -16.95 18.57 -13.66
CA ALA A 271 -17.06 19.75 -14.51
C ALA A 271 -17.02 19.40 -16.00
N ALA A 272 -16.11 18.51 -16.41
CA ALA A 272 -16.04 18.03 -17.80
C ALA A 272 -17.29 17.24 -18.22
N ALA A 273 -17.88 16.45 -17.32
CA ALA A 273 -19.12 15.73 -17.58
C ALA A 273 -20.31 16.70 -17.74
N GLU A 274 -20.38 17.74 -16.91
CA GLU A 274 -21.41 18.79 -17.00
C GLU A 274 -21.32 19.56 -18.32
N GLN A 275 -20.12 19.99 -18.71
CA GLN A 275 -19.88 20.66 -19.99
C GLN A 275 -20.30 19.79 -21.18
N ARG A 276 -20.02 18.48 -21.13
CA ARG A 276 -20.47 17.54 -22.17
C ARG A 276 -21.98 17.38 -22.20
N ARG A 277 -22.65 17.42 -21.04
CA ARG A 277 -24.12 17.37 -20.93
C ARG A 277 -24.76 18.60 -21.56
N LEU A 278 -24.30 19.80 -21.20
CA LEU A 278 -24.77 21.06 -21.78
C LEU A 278 -24.55 21.09 -23.29
N ALA A 279 -23.35 20.74 -23.76
CA ALA A 279 -23.05 20.67 -25.19
C ALA A 279 -23.85 19.59 -25.95
N ALA A 280 -24.32 18.53 -25.27
CA ALA A 280 -25.21 17.54 -25.87
C ALA A 280 -26.66 18.06 -25.94
N GLU A 281 -27.10 18.80 -24.92
CA GLU A 281 -28.41 19.45 -24.90
C GLU A 281 -28.53 20.55 -25.95
N ASP A 282 -27.53 21.43 -26.08
CA ASP A 282 -27.48 22.46 -27.12
C ASP A 282 -27.55 21.85 -28.53
N ARG A 283 -26.82 20.75 -28.77
CA ARG A 283 -26.87 20.02 -30.05
C ARG A 283 -28.23 19.40 -30.31
N ARG A 284 -28.90 18.89 -29.27
CA ARG A 284 -30.26 18.34 -29.39
C ARG A 284 -31.25 19.45 -29.76
N LEU A 285 -31.20 20.59 -29.07
CA LEU A 285 -32.07 21.74 -29.34
C LEU A 285 -31.86 22.28 -30.75
N ALA A 286 -30.61 22.43 -31.19
CA ALA A 286 -30.31 22.86 -32.57
C ALA A 286 -30.85 21.89 -33.62
N ALA A 287 -30.71 20.58 -33.41
CA ALA A 287 -31.25 19.56 -34.31
C ALA A 287 -32.79 19.55 -34.33
N GLU A 288 -33.45 19.78 -33.19
CA GLU A 288 -34.90 19.91 -33.11
C GLU A 288 -35.41 21.14 -33.87
N GLN A 289 -34.74 22.29 -33.73
CA GLN A 289 -35.04 23.50 -34.49
C GLN A 289 -34.90 23.29 -35.99
N GLU A 290 -33.77 22.72 -36.44
CA GLU A 290 -33.54 22.43 -37.86
C GLU A 290 -34.61 21.47 -38.41
N ALA A 291 -34.99 20.43 -37.65
CA ALA A 291 -36.04 19.51 -38.04
C ALA A 291 -37.45 20.14 -38.05
N GLN A 292 -37.70 21.17 -37.25
CA GLN A 292 -38.95 21.95 -37.29
C GLN A 292 -38.98 22.85 -38.53
N GLU A 293 -37.88 23.57 -38.82
CA GLU A 293 -37.75 24.39 -40.02
C GLU A 293 -37.93 23.58 -41.29
N GLN A 294 -37.27 22.41 -41.38
CA GLN A 294 -37.43 21.49 -42.50
C GLN A 294 -38.87 20.97 -42.64
N ARG A 295 -39.56 20.67 -41.53
CA ARG A 295 -40.98 20.25 -41.57
C ARG A 295 -41.90 21.37 -42.01
N ALA A 296 -41.71 22.59 -41.51
CA ALA A 296 -42.50 23.75 -41.92
C ALA A 296 -42.30 24.08 -43.41
N GLU A 297 -41.06 24.01 -43.90
CA GLU A 297 -40.77 24.14 -45.32
C GLU A 297 -41.42 23.00 -46.14
N GLN A 298 -41.37 21.77 -45.62
CA GLN A 298 -42.02 20.61 -46.23
C GLN A 298 -43.54 20.83 -46.35
N GLU A 299 -44.21 21.22 -45.29
CA GLU A 299 -45.67 21.47 -45.29
C GLU A 299 -46.05 22.61 -46.24
N ARG A 300 -45.32 23.75 -46.18
CA ARG A 300 -45.56 24.91 -47.05
C ARG A 300 -45.56 24.53 -48.53
N LEU A 301 -44.56 23.76 -48.94
CA LEU A 301 -44.35 23.38 -50.33
C LEU A 301 -45.24 22.20 -50.75
N THR A 302 -45.64 21.31 -49.84
CA THR A 302 -46.56 20.21 -50.14
C THR A 302 -47.88 20.74 -50.69
N ALA A 303 -48.49 21.73 -50.03
CA ALA A 303 -49.75 22.33 -50.48
C ALA A 303 -49.64 22.92 -51.91
N PHE A 304 -48.52 23.56 -52.21
CA PHE A 304 -48.24 24.10 -53.55
C PHE A 304 -48.12 22.99 -54.60
N PHE A 305 -47.30 21.96 -54.32
CA PHE A 305 -47.04 20.89 -55.28
C PHE A 305 -48.26 20.01 -55.53
N GLU A 306 -49.10 19.77 -54.51
CA GLU A 306 -50.40 19.10 -54.69
C GLU A 306 -51.33 19.90 -55.59
N HIS A 307 -51.44 21.22 -55.39
CA HIS A 307 -52.19 22.10 -56.28
C HIS A 307 -51.64 22.07 -57.72
N ALA A 308 -50.31 21.97 -57.87
CA ALA A 308 -49.64 21.81 -59.16
C ALA A 308 -49.80 20.40 -59.77
N GLY A 309 -50.45 19.44 -59.07
CA GLY A 309 -50.69 18.08 -59.54
C GLY A 309 -49.49 17.13 -59.39
N ILE A 310 -48.48 17.50 -58.61
CA ILE A 310 -47.36 16.60 -58.22
C ILE A 310 -47.72 15.94 -56.89
N LYS A 311 -47.70 14.60 -56.85
CA LYS A 311 -47.89 13.86 -55.59
C LYS A 311 -46.71 14.07 -54.65
N ALA A 312 -46.98 14.23 -53.36
CA ALA A 312 -45.95 14.44 -52.32
C ALA A 312 -44.80 13.40 -52.37
N ALA A 313 -45.10 12.12 -52.65
CA ALA A 313 -44.09 11.05 -52.76
C ALA A 313 -43.06 11.26 -53.90
N LEU A 314 -43.39 12.05 -54.92
CA LEU A 314 -42.52 12.35 -56.06
C LEU A 314 -41.70 13.63 -55.88
N TRP A 315 -41.95 14.37 -54.80
CA TRP A 315 -41.33 15.66 -54.59
C TRP A 315 -39.80 15.59 -54.36
N PRO A 316 -39.24 14.66 -53.56
CA PRO A 316 -37.78 14.54 -53.44
C PRO A 316 -37.09 14.32 -54.80
N ALA A 317 -37.68 13.48 -55.65
CA ALA A 317 -37.18 13.22 -56.99
C ALA A 317 -37.29 14.46 -57.89
N PHE A 318 -38.40 15.20 -57.81
CA PHE A 318 -38.58 16.45 -58.55
C PHE A 318 -37.56 17.51 -58.14
N MET A 319 -37.38 17.77 -56.84
CA MET A 319 -36.41 18.77 -56.36
C MET A 319 -34.98 18.36 -56.59
N GLN A 320 -34.66 17.06 -56.55
CA GLN A 320 -33.35 16.58 -56.96
C GLN A 320 -33.09 16.93 -58.43
N LEU A 321 -34.07 16.72 -59.31
CA LEU A 321 -33.97 17.12 -60.72
C LEU A 321 -33.84 18.64 -60.89
N VAL A 322 -34.57 19.44 -60.11
CA VAL A 322 -34.44 20.91 -60.10
C VAL A 322 -33.02 21.33 -59.73
N ARG A 323 -32.47 20.76 -58.65
CA ARG A 323 -31.09 21.04 -58.20
C ARG A 323 -30.09 20.62 -59.27
N SER A 324 -30.22 19.42 -59.83
CA SER A 324 -29.35 18.94 -60.92
C SER A 324 -29.44 19.79 -62.18
N ALA A 325 -30.64 20.21 -62.59
CA ALA A 325 -30.87 21.07 -63.75
C ALA A 325 -30.22 22.46 -63.56
N SER A 326 -30.25 22.98 -62.34
CA SER A 326 -29.63 24.28 -62.02
C SER A 326 -28.10 24.23 -61.91
N GLY A 327 -27.53 23.06 -61.60
CA GLY A 327 -26.10 22.88 -61.31
C GLY A 327 -25.59 23.65 -60.09
N LYS A 328 -26.49 24.19 -59.24
CA LYS A 328 -26.21 25.17 -58.19
C LYS A 328 -26.98 24.84 -56.91
N ALA A 329 -26.63 25.51 -55.81
CA ALA A 329 -27.48 25.50 -54.62
C ALA A 329 -28.75 26.29 -54.92
N VAL A 330 -29.91 25.65 -54.73
CA VAL A 330 -31.23 26.21 -55.03
C VAL A 330 -32.05 26.34 -53.76
N ALA A 331 -32.67 27.51 -53.57
CA ALA A 331 -33.63 27.79 -52.51
C ALA A 331 -35.00 28.12 -53.10
N CYS A 332 -36.06 27.62 -52.46
CA CYS A 332 -37.44 27.88 -52.84
C CYS A 332 -37.95 29.15 -52.15
N GLY A 333 -38.20 30.21 -52.90
CA GLY A 333 -38.84 31.42 -52.38
C GLY A 333 -40.36 31.27 -52.26
N ASP A 334 -41.07 32.40 -52.28
CA ASP A 334 -42.52 32.43 -52.22
C ASP A 334 -43.18 32.26 -53.59
N GLN A 335 -44.48 31.98 -53.58
CA GLN A 335 -45.30 32.06 -54.78
C GLN A 335 -45.49 33.53 -55.16
N SER A 336 -45.41 33.83 -56.45
CA SER A 336 -45.52 35.21 -56.93
C SER A 336 -46.64 35.36 -57.96
N PRO A 337 -47.67 36.19 -57.71
CA PRO A 337 -48.70 36.51 -58.70
C PRO A 337 -48.13 37.06 -60.01
N ALA A 338 -47.08 37.88 -59.94
CA ALA A 338 -46.38 38.38 -61.13
C ALA A 338 -45.75 37.27 -62.00
N HIS A 339 -45.56 36.08 -61.43
CA HIS A 339 -44.97 34.91 -62.07
C HIS A 339 -45.97 33.74 -62.16
N GLY A 340 -47.26 34.06 -62.31
CA GLY A 340 -48.32 33.06 -62.49
C GLY A 340 -48.55 32.20 -61.26
N ASN A 341 -48.35 32.77 -60.06
CA ASN A 341 -48.38 32.04 -58.79
C ASN A 341 -47.41 30.85 -58.72
N GLY A 342 -46.43 30.77 -59.62
CA GLY A 342 -45.39 29.75 -59.57
C GLY A 342 -44.45 29.97 -58.40
N LEU A 343 -43.85 28.88 -57.93
CA LEU A 343 -42.86 28.90 -56.86
C LEU A 343 -41.54 29.45 -57.40
N LEU A 344 -41.07 30.57 -56.84
CA LEU A 344 -39.82 31.19 -57.24
C LEU A 344 -38.63 30.34 -56.80
N LEU A 345 -37.68 30.12 -57.70
CA LEU A 345 -36.43 29.45 -57.39
C LEU A 345 -35.28 30.42 -57.48
N TYR A 346 -34.53 30.50 -56.39
CA TYR A 346 -33.31 31.26 -56.32
C TYR A 346 -32.12 30.33 -56.37
N SER A 347 -31.07 30.72 -57.09
CA SER A 347 -29.81 29.98 -57.10
C SER A 347 -28.65 30.88 -56.71
N ARG A 348 -27.61 30.30 -56.08
CA ARG A 348 -26.32 30.96 -55.86
C ARG A 348 -25.19 30.19 -56.53
N GLN A 349 -24.19 30.90 -57.05
CA GLN A 349 -23.05 30.28 -57.74
C GLN A 349 -21.98 29.74 -56.77
N HIS A 350 -21.67 30.51 -55.73
CA HIS A 350 -20.76 30.13 -54.66
C HIS A 350 -21.36 30.50 -53.30
N GLU A 351 -20.82 29.94 -52.22
CA GLU A 351 -21.37 30.09 -50.87
C GLU A 351 -21.47 31.55 -50.40
N ALA A 352 -20.53 32.39 -50.84
CA ALA A 352 -20.46 33.81 -50.52
C ALA A 352 -21.30 34.72 -51.44
N SER A 353 -21.96 34.20 -52.48
CA SER A 353 -22.79 34.99 -53.39
C SER A 353 -24.25 35.07 -52.95
N ALA A 354 -24.88 36.22 -53.15
CA ALA A 354 -26.31 36.38 -52.93
C ALA A 354 -27.15 35.48 -53.87
N PHE A 355 -28.27 34.99 -53.36
CA PHE A 355 -29.26 34.24 -54.14
C PHE A 355 -29.90 35.14 -55.20
N GLN A 356 -29.91 34.69 -56.45
CA GLN A 356 -30.56 35.39 -57.57
C GLN A 356 -31.70 34.55 -58.14
N LEU A 357 -32.78 35.20 -58.57
CA LEU A 357 -33.92 34.53 -59.17
C LEU A 357 -33.47 33.81 -60.47
N ALA A 358 -33.63 32.49 -60.49
CA ALA A 358 -33.10 31.64 -61.55
C ALA A 358 -34.20 30.96 -62.37
N GLY A 359 -35.39 30.79 -61.79
CA GLY A 359 -36.50 30.15 -62.49
C GLY A 359 -37.78 30.15 -61.67
N VAL A 360 -38.83 29.62 -62.29
CA VAL A 360 -40.17 29.52 -61.70
C VAL A 360 -40.69 28.11 -61.91
N VAL A 361 -41.15 27.47 -60.84
CA VAL A 361 -41.67 26.09 -60.86
C VAL A 361 -43.19 26.11 -60.97
N CYS A 362 -43.72 25.25 -61.85
CA CYS A 362 -45.15 25.01 -62.07
C CYS A 362 -46.02 26.30 -62.10
N PRO A 363 -45.64 27.36 -62.84
CA PRO A 363 -46.47 28.55 -62.89
C PRO A 363 -47.81 28.23 -63.57
N ASP A 364 -48.91 28.79 -63.05
CA ASP A 364 -50.19 28.82 -63.74
C ASP A 364 -50.08 29.75 -64.94
N PRO A 365 -50.13 29.22 -66.17
CA PRO A 365 -49.99 30.01 -67.40
C PRO A 365 -51.09 31.07 -67.53
N SER A 366 -52.25 30.87 -66.90
CA SER A 366 -53.40 31.77 -66.96
C SER A 366 -53.28 32.98 -66.02
N ALA A 367 -52.50 32.85 -64.94
CA ALA A 367 -52.25 33.92 -63.97
C ALA A 367 -50.99 34.74 -64.27
N LEU A 368 -50.26 34.39 -65.35
CA LEU A 368 -48.95 34.98 -65.65
C LEU A 368 -49.08 36.26 -66.49
N ALA A 369 -48.93 37.42 -65.85
CA ALA A 369 -49.15 38.73 -66.48
C ALA A 369 -48.17 39.06 -67.63
N ARG A 370 -46.90 38.64 -67.53
CA ARG A 370 -45.88 38.72 -68.60
C ARG A 370 -44.90 37.57 -68.43
N TRP A 371 -44.52 36.91 -69.52
CA TRP A 371 -43.56 35.81 -69.47
C TRP A 371 -42.14 36.33 -69.74
N PRO A 372 -41.29 36.50 -68.72
CA PRO A 372 -39.93 36.99 -68.92
C PRO A 372 -39.11 35.98 -69.75
N ALA A 373 -38.44 36.47 -70.80
CA ALA A 373 -37.71 35.63 -71.75
C ALA A 373 -36.52 34.88 -71.13
N ASP A 374 -35.95 35.41 -70.04
CA ASP A 374 -34.70 34.94 -69.45
C ASP A 374 -34.89 33.98 -68.26
N LEU A 375 -36.11 33.83 -67.74
CA LEU A 375 -36.39 32.88 -66.65
C LEU A 375 -36.68 31.48 -67.19
N THR A 376 -36.08 30.48 -66.57
CA THR A 376 -36.37 29.08 -66.91
C THR A 376 -37.61 28.63 -66.14
N ILE A 377 -38.60 28.11 -66.87
CA ILE A 377 -39.84 27.58 -66.29
C ILE A 377 -39.68 26.07 -66.10
N LEU A 378 -39.87 25.58 -64.88
CA LEU A 378 -39.69 24.16 -64.55
C LEU A 378 -41.04 23.49 -64.32
N VAL A 379 -41.31 22.42 -65.05
CA VAL A 379 -42.62 21.74 -65.00
C VAL A 379 -42.52 20.22 -64.89
N PRO A 380 -43.50 19.58 -64.22
CA PRO A 380 -43.51 18.14 -63.98
C PRO A 380 -44.08 17.39 -65.18
N GLY A 381 -43.20 17.07 -66.12
CA GLY A 381 -43.55 16.26 -67.28
C GLY A 381 -44.34 16.99 -68.38
N ARG A 382 -44.69 16.22 -69.41
CA ARG A 382 -45.19 16.76 -70.69
C ARG A 382 -46.58 17.36 -70.62
N ALA A 383 -47.42 16.93 -69.67
CA ALA A 383 -48.77 17.47 -69.51
C ALA A 383 -48.76 18.97 -69.20
N TRP A 384 -47.83 19.43 -68.36
CA TRP A 384 -47.64 20.84 -68.06
C TRP A 384 -46.96 21.61 -69.20
N LEU A 385 -46.01 21.00 -69.90
CA LEU A 385 -45.43 21.59 -71.12
C LEU A 385 -46.53 21.97 -72.12
N LEU A 386 -47.49 21.07 -72.36
CA LEU A 386 -48.61 21.32 -73.27
C LEU A 386 -49.52 22.48 -72.79
N ARG A 387 -49.66 22.69 -71.48
CA ARG A 387 -50.40 23.85 -70.93
C ARG A 387 -49.66 25.15 -71.23
N ILE A 388 -48.35 25.15 -71.03
CA ILE A 388 -47.50 26.30 -71.35
C ILE A 388 -47.52 26.58 -72.85
N GLU A 389 -47.39 25.57 -73.72
CA GLU A 389 -47.46 25.72 -75.18
C GLU A 389 -48.74 26.37 -75.68
N LYS A 390 -49.88 26.07 -75.06
CA LYS A 390 -51.16 26.66 -75.45
C LYS A 390 -51.29 28.13 -75.02
N ALA A 391 -50.63 28.52 -73.94
CA ALA A 391 -50.74 29.86 -73.36
C ALA A 391 -49.58 30.80 -73.76
N ALA A 392 -48.48 30.27 -74.29
CA ALA A 392 -47.29 31.03 -74.61
C ALA A 392 -47.54 32.04 -75.75
N GLN A 393 -47.33 33.32 -75.45
CA GLN A 393 -47.43 34.42 -76.42
C GLN A 393 -46.06 34.94 -76.87
N SER A 394 -44.98 34.49 -76.21
CA SER A 394 -43.58 34.81 -76.51
C SER A 394 -42.71 33.53 -76.45
N PRO A 395 -41.47 33.55 -76.96
CA PRO A 395 -40.53 32.45 -76.78
C PRO A 395 -40.14 32.26 -75.30
N LEU A 396 -40.15 31.02 -74.82
CA LEU A 396 -39.94 30.62 -73.44
C LEU A 396 -38.93 29.47 -73.36
N LYS A 397 -38.16 29.45 -72.28
CA LYS A 397 -37.29 28.33 -71.93
C LYS A 397 -37.96 27.47 -70.87
N VAL A 398 -38.36 26.26 -71.24
CA VAL A 398 -39.05 25.32 -70.33
C VAL A 398 -38.16 24.12 -70.06
N ALA A 399 -37.92 23.81 -68.80
CA ALA A 399 -37.29 22.58 -68.36
C ALA A 399 -38.37 21.61 -67.89
N VAL A 400 -38.53 20.51 -68.63
CA VAL A 400 -39.46 19.44 -68.30
C VAL A 400 -38.73 18.43 -67.43
N LEU A 401 -39.12 18.37 -66.16
CA LEU A 401 -38.54 17.47 -65.16
C LEU A 401 -39.57 16.40 -64.82
N ASP A 402 -39.35 15.17 -65.26
CA ASP A 402 -40.25 14.07 -64.96
C ASP A 402 -39.74 13.32 -63.71
N PRO A 403 -40.40 13.47 -62.55
CA PRO A 403 -39.95 12.83 -61.31
C PRO A 403 -40.16 11.31 -61.30
N ILE A 404 -41.02 10.76 -62.18
CA ILE A 404 -41.27 9.32 -62.29
C ILE A 404 -40.16 8.68 -63.13
N THR A 405 -39.89 9.23 -64.32
CA THR A 405 -38.86 8.68 -65.22
C THR A 405 -37.46 9.19 -64.93
N ARG A 406 -37.33 10.18 -64.03
CA ARG A 406 -36.09 10.89 -63.66
C ARG A 406 -35.38 11.53 -64.86
N ARG A 407 -36.14 11.93 -65.88
CA ARG A 407 -35.61 12.60 -67.09
C ARG A 407 -35.77 14.11 -67.00
N CYS A 408 -34.77 14.82 -67.51
CA CYS A 408 -34.77 16.26 -67.69
C CYS A 408 -34.63 16.57 -69.18
N ALA A 409 -35.56 17.33 -69.74
CA ALA A 409 -35.50 17.82 -71.12
C ALA A 409 -35.69 19.33 -71.14
N TYR A 410 -34.98 20.01 -72.04
CA TYR A 410 -35.12 21.46 -72.22
C TYR A 410 -35.81 21.73 -73.55
N GLU A 411 -36.91 22.46 -73.50
CA GLU A 411 -37.74 22.78 -74.64
C GLU A 411 -37.83 24.30 -74.80
N ARG A 412 -37.88 24.75 -76.06
CA ARG A 412 -38.21 26.13 -76.40
C ARG A 412 -39.64 26.18 -76.91
N VAL A 413 -40.48 26.87 -76.17
CA VAL A 413 -41.91 27.02 -76.48
C VAL A 413 -42.15 28.43 -77.00
N GLY A 414 -42.99 28.62 -78.01
CA GLY A 414 -43.35 29.95 -78.53
C GLY A 414 -44.76 29.96 -79.12
N PRO A 415 -45.29 31.14 -79.49
CA PRO A 415 -46.64 31.27 -80.01
C PRO A 415 -46.82 30.40 -81.27
N ARG A 416 -47.85 29.56 -81.27
CA ARG A 416 -48.26 28.82 -82.48
C ARG A 416 -48.75 29.85 -83.50
N ARG A 417 -48.07 29.93 -84.66
CA ARG A 417 -48.51 30.76 -85.79
C ARG A 417 -49.82 30.28 -86.36
#